data_AF-A0AAC9IY29-F1
#
_entry.id   AF-A0AAC9IY29-F1
#
_cell.length_a   1.000
_cell.length_b   1.000
_cell.length_c   1.000
_cell.angle_alpha   90.00
_cell.angle_beta   90.00
_cell.angle_gamma   90.00
#
_symmetry.space_group_name_H-M   'P 1'
#
loop_
_entity.id
_entity.type
_entity.pdbx_description
1 polymer ?
#
loop_
_entity_poly.entity_id
_entity_poly.type
_entity_poly.pdbx_seq_one_letter_code
_entity_poly.pdbx_strand_id
1 'polypeptide(L)'
;MKRIYWSNRTYESWTLYLAATENGLCYVGFNVQGLVDWVKAKLPAYQIEQRDEEIQPYAKELEEYLKGERTFFTFASDMHGTKFQLAVWREIRNITYGQTKTYSEIANQLQKPTAIRATAAAIGANPLLFVVPCHRVIGKNGQLTGYRGGLERKRQLVLMESRQD
;
A
#
# COMPACT_ATOMS: atom_id res chain seq x y z
N MET A 1 -1.95 24.30 12.52
CA MET A 1 -2.57 22.99 12.81
C MET A 1 -2.12 22.02 11.72
N LYS A 2 -1.77 20.78 12.06
CA LYS A 2 -1.31 19.81 11.05
C LYS A 2 -2.50 19.28 10.25
N ARG A 3 -2.34 19.18 8.93
CA ARG A 3 -3.40 18.79 7.99
C ARG A 3 -3.02 17.53 7.21
N ILE A 4 -4.03 16.73 6.91
CA ILE A 4 -4.00 15.64 5.93
C ILE A 4 -4.98 16.02 4.85
N TYR A 5 -4.49 16.13 3.63
CA TYR A 5 -5.36 16.28 2.47
C TYR A 5 -5.79 14.91 1.98
N TRP A 6 -7.04 14.78 1.57
CA TRP A 6 -7.53 13.54 0.99
C TRP A 6 -8.50 13.80 -0.15
N SER A 7 -8.64 12.80 -1.01
CA SER A 7 -9.66 12.76 -2.05
C SER A 7 -9.87 11.30 -2.47
N ASN A 8 -10.85 11.06 -3.32
CA ASN A 8 -11.09 9.76 -3.93
C ASN A 8 -11.00 9.82 -5.45
N ARG A 9 -10.64 8.70 -6.05
CA ARG A 9 -10.60 8.51 -7.50
C ARG A 9 -11.19 7.15 -7.83
N THR A 10 -12.00 7.10 -8.87
CA THR A 10 -12.55 5.85 -9.37
C THR A 10 -11.79 5.45 -10.61
N TYR A 11 -11.22 4.24 -10.58
CA TYR A 11 -10.62 3.58 -11.72
C TYR A 11 -11.41 2.30 -12.00
N GLU A 12 -12.05 2.23 -13.17
CA GLU A 12 -13.02 1.17 -13.50
C GLU A 12 -14.05 0.97 -12.38
N SER A 13 -14.01 -0.18 -11.69
CA SER A 13 -14.90 -0.54 -10.59
C SER A 13 -14.33 -0.24 -9.20
N TRP A 14 -13.13 0.34 -9.12
CA TRP A 14 -12.42 0.58 -7.85
C TRP A 14 -12.45 2.06 -7.48
N THR A 15 -13.11 2.39 -6.37
CA THR A 15 -12.95 3.69 -5.73
C THR A 15 -11.81 3.63 -4.72
N LEU A 16 -10.79 4.44 -4.97
CA LEU A 16 -9.60 4.57 -4.15
C LEU A 16 -9.66 5.85 -3.35
N TYR A 17 -9.32 5.77 -2.07
CA TYR A 17 -9.21 6.90 -1.16
C TYR A 17 -7.74 7.12 -0.87
N LEU A 18 -7.24 8.29 -1.24
CA LEU A 18 -5.84 8.69 -1.10
C LEU A 18 -5.77 9.81 -0.07
N ALA A 19 -4.73 9.78 0.77
CA ALA A 19 -4.45 10.88 1.67
C ALA A 19 -2.95 11.16 1.79
N ALA A 20 -2.61 12.43 1.92
CA ALA A 20 -1.24 12.91 1.97
C ALA A 20 -1.03 13.91 3.11
N THR A 21 0.15 13.88 3.70
CA THR A 21 0.67 14.93 4.58
C THR A 21 1.58 15.86 3.76
N GLU A 22 2.13 16.88 4.41
CA GLU A 22 3.22 17.72 3.85
C GLU A 22 4.47 16.93 3.44
N ASN A 23 4.66 15.70 3.93
CA ASN A 23 5.82 14.87 3.64
C ASN A 23 5.59 13.84 2.52
N GLY A 24 4.35 13.71 2.01
CA GLY A 24 4.02 12.76 0.96
C GLY A 24 2.73 11.96 1.21
N LEU A 25 2.49 11.00 0.32
CA LEU A 25 1.32 10.10 0.42
C LEU A 25 1.43 9.25 1.69
N CYS A 26 0.42 9.29 2.55
CA CYS A 26 0.42 8.58 3.82
C CYS A 26 -0.62 7.44 3.88
N TYR A 27 -1.60 7.43 2.97
CA TYR A 27 -2.64 6.40 2.92
C TYR A 27 -3.20 6.19 1.51
N VAL A 28 -3.45 4.94 1.16
CA VAL A 28 -4.27 4.51 0.00
C VAL A 28 -5.14 3.33 0.42
N GLY A 29 -6.45 3.40 0.18
CA GLY A 29 -7.38 2.31 0.51
C GLY A 29 -8.64 2.31 -0.35
N PHE A 30 -9.54 1.37 -0.11
CA PHE A 30 -10.76 1.16 -0.93
C PHE A 30 -12.05 1.70 -0.30
N ASN A 31 -11.98 2.30 0.89
CA ASN A 31 -13.14 2.91 1.53
C ASN A 31 -12.71 4.07 2.44
N VAL A 32 -13.61 5.04 2.60
CA VAL A 32 -13.38 6.25 3.40
C VAL A 32 -13.22 5.94 4.89
N GLN A 33 -13.99 4.98 5.42
CA GLN A 33 -13.95 4.66 6.84
C GLN A 33 -12.56 4.18 7.28
N GLY A 34 -11.90 3.37 6.46
CA GLY A 34 -10.54 2.90 6.71
C GLY A 34 -9.51 4.02 6.71
N LEU A 35 -9.70 5.09 5.91
CA LEU A 35 -8.88 6.30 5.98
C LEU A 35 -9.10 6.99 7.34
N VAL A 36 -10.36 7.25 7.70
CA VAL A 36 -10.72 7.93 8.94
C VAL A 36 -10.20 7.18 10.17
N ASP A 37 -10.40 5.87 10.22
CA ASP A 37 -9.94 5.02 11.32
C ASP A 37 -8.41 5.01 11.42
N TRP A 38 -7.72 4.95 10.28
CA TRP A 38 -6.26 4.99 10.24
C TRP A 38 -5.72 6.33 10.75
N VAL A 39 -6.31 7.45 10.31
CA VAL A 39 -5.92 8.79 10.79
C VAL A 39 -6.13 8.90 12.28
N LYS A 40 -7.31 8.50 12.79
CA LYS A 40 -7.61 8.52 14.23
C LYS A 40 -6.60 7.69 15.04
N ALA A 41 -6.19 6.54 14.51
CA ALA A 41 -5.27 5.64 15.21
C ALA A 41 -3.80 6.06 15.13
N LYS A 42 -3.36 6.68 14.02
CA LYS A 42 -1.93 6.95 13.75
C LYS A 42 -1.55 8.42 13.83
N LEU A 43 -2.47 9.31 13.49
CA LEU A 43 -2.26 10.74 13.39
C LEU A 43 -3.41 11.52 14.07
N PRO A 44 -3.72 11.25 15.36
CA PRO A 44 -4.90 11.82 16.03
C PRO A 44 -4.89 13.35 16.15
N ALA A 45 -3.72 13.98 16.03
CA ALA A 45 -3.56 15.43 16.07
C ALA A 45 -3.76 16.12 14.70
N TYR A 46 -3.94 15.36 13.62
CA TYR A 46 -4.13 15.91 12.28
C TYR A 46 -5.61 16.06 11.96
N GLN A 47 -5.96 17.15 11.29
CA GLN A 47 -7.28 17.32 10.69
C GLN A 47 -7.27 16.84 9.25
N ILE A 48 -8.30 16.09 8.86
CA ILE A 48 -8.50 15.67 7.46
C ILE A 48 -9.35 16.69 6.72
N GLU A 49 -8.92 17.04 5.51
CA GLU A 49 -9.59 18.01 4.66
C GLU A 49 -9.65 17.46 3.25
N GLN A 50 -10.83 17.47 2.63
CA GLN A 50 -10.96 17.00 1.26
C GLN A 50 -10.40 18.07 0.30
N ARG A 51 -9.35 17.73 -0.45
CA ARG A 51 -8.67 18.61 -1.41
C ARG A 51 -8.18 17.79 -2.59
N ASP A 52 -8.85 17.97 -3.72
CA ASP A 52 -8.56 17.21 -4.94
C ASP A 52 -7.22 17.60 -5.57
N GLU A 53 -6.89 18.90 -5.55
CA GLU A 53 -5.66 19.44 -6.12
C GLU A 53 -4.41 18.85 -5.47
N GLU A 54 -4.42 18.74 -4.13
CA GLU A 54 -3.33 18.19 -3.32
C GLU A 54 -3.12 16.69 -3.57
N ILE A 55 -4.17 15.98 -3.97
CA ILE A 55 -4.14 14.54 -4.23
C ILE A 55 -3.86 14.21 -5.70
N GLN A 56 -4.11 15.15 -6.61
CA GLN A 56 -3.97 14.95 -8.04
C GLN A 56 -2.62 14.37 -8.51
N PRO A 57 -1.45 14.80 -8.02
CA PRO A 57 -0.18 14.19 -8.46
C PRO A 57 -0.08 12.70 -8.09
N TYR A 58 -0.56 12.30 -6.91
CA TYR A 58 -0.55 10.89 -6.48
C TYR A 58 -1.57 10.06 -7.24
N ALA A 59 -2.76 10.62 -7.45
CA ALA A 59 -3.83 10.00 -8.22
C ALA A 59 -3.38 9.70 -9.66
N LYS A 60 -2.71 10.66 -10.30
CA LYS A 60 -2.20 10.50 -11.67
C LYS A 60 -1.27 9.31 -11.81
N GLU A 61 -0.22 9.22 -10.98
CA GLU A 61 0.71 8.09 -11.06
C GLU A 61 0.05 6.76 -10.67
N LEU A 62 -0.90 6.77 -9.74
CA LEU A 62 -1.64 5.57 -9.39
C LEU A 62 -2.51 5.07 -10.54
N GLU A 63 -3.12 5.98 -11.29
CA GLU A 63 -3.88 5.65 -12.50
C GLU A 63 -2.97 5.08 -13.61
N GLU A 64 -1.83 5.72 -13.88
CA GLU A 64 -0.81 5.21 -14.83
C GLU A 64 -0.35 3.79 -14.44
N TYR A 65 -0.14 3.54 -13.15
CA TYR A 65 0.22 2.22 -12.64
C TYR A 65 -0.91 1.19 -12.85
N LEU A 66 -2.17 1.55 -12.60
CA LEU A 66 -3.32 0.66 -12.81
C LEU A 66 -3.62 0.37 -14.28
N LYS A 67 -3.14 1.24 -15.19
CA LYS A 67 -3.14 1.00 -16.65
C LYS A 67 -1.95 0.17 -17.12
N GLY A 68 -0.97 -0.10 -16.25
CA GLY A 68 0.28 -0.76 -16.62
C GLY A 68 1.28 0.13 -17.36
N GLU A 69 1.02 1.44 -17.45
CA GLU A 69 1.88 2.45 -18.10
C GLU A 69 3.08 2.84 -17.21
N ARG A 70 3.01 2.50 -15.91
CA ARG A 70 4.01 2.82 -14.90
C ARG A 70 4.30 1.62 -13.99
N THR A 71 5.58 1.40 -13.70
CA THR A 71 6.03 0.32 -12.82
C THR A 71 6.62 0.82 -11.48
N PHE A 72 6.86 2.13 -11.33
CA PHE A 72 7.39 2.76 -10.12
C PHE A 72 6.77 4.15 -9.85
N PHE A 73 6.64 4.51 -8.58
CA PHE A 73 6.13 5.81 -8.12
C PHE A 73 7.27 6.79 -7.85
N THR A 74 7.11 8.07 -8.22
CA THR A 74 8.14 9.12 -8.03
C THR A 74 7.91 9.98 -6.81
N PHE A 75 6.66 10.04 -6.33
CA PHE A 75 6.31 10.84 -5.16
C PHE A 75 6.86 10.27 -3.85
N ALA A 76 7.01 11.15 -2.86
CA ALA A 76 7.36 10.76 -1.50
C ALA A 76 6.21 10.02 -0.81
N SER A 77 6.54 9.04 0.04
CA SER A 77 5.57 8.35 0.89
C SER A 77 5.91 8.53 2.37
N ASP A 78 4.90 8.93 3.14
CA ASP A 78 5.00 9.22 4.57
C ASP A 78 4.42 8.05 5.38
N MET A 79 5.29 7.10 5.75
CA MET A 79 4.91 5.86 6.42
C MET A 79 4.86 6.02 7.94
N HIS A 80 3.68 5.79 8.55
CA HIS A 80 3.47 5.82 10.00
C HIS A 80 3.17 4.42 10.55
N GLY A 81 4.13 3.85 11.30
CA GLY A 81 4.02 2.51 11.87
C GLY A 81 5.05 2.24 12.96
N THR A 82 4.97 1.06 13.59
CA THR A 82 6.00 0.61 14.54
C THR A 82 7.34 0.42 13.83
N LYS A 83 8.46 0.41 14.58
CA LYS A 83 9.79 0.13 14.00
C LYS A 83 9.80 -1.16 13.16
N PHE A 84 9.10 -2.20 13.61
CA PHE A 84 9.00 -3.46 12.89
C PHE A 84 8.13 -3.35 11.63
N GLN A 85 6.97 -2.67 11.70
CA GLN A 85 6.14 -2.41 10.53
C GLN A 85 6.91 -1.64 9.45
N LEU A 86 7.61 -0.57 9.83
CA LEU A 86 8.41 0.23 8.91
C LEU A 86 9.53 -0.59 8.25
N ALA A 87 10.20 -1.48 9.01
CA ALA A 87 11.21 -2.37 8.44
C ALA A 87 10.61 -3.34 7.41
N VAL A 88 9.46 -3.95 7.74
CA VAL A 88 8.73 -4.85 6.84
C VAL A 88 8.27 -4.12 5.57
N TRP A 89 7.69 -2.94 5.71
CA TRP A 89 7.20 -2.16 4.56
C TRP A 89 8.33 -1.70 3.64
N ARG A 90 9.49 -1.34 4.20
CA ARG A 90 10.69 -1.04 3.42
C ARG A 90 11.20 -2.26 2.66
N GLU A 91 11.22 -3.43 3.30
CA GLU A 91 11.66 -4.66 2.63
C GLU A 91 10.76 -5.02 1.45
N ILE A 92 9.44 -4.98 1.63
CA ILE A 92 8.52 -5.35 0.55
C ILE A 92 8.47 -4.33 -0.58
N ARG A 93 8.86 -3.06 -0.35
CA ARG A 93 9.06 -2.07 -1.43
C ARG A 93 10.18 -2.46 -2.39
N ASN A 94 11.12 -3.31 -1.98
CA ASN A 94 12.20 -3.79 -2.83
C ASN A 94 11.77 -4.94 -3.74
N ILE A 95 10.52 -5.42 -3.66
CA ILE A 95 10.02 -6.46 -4.57
C ILE A 95 9.74 -5.80 -5.91
N THR A 96 10.47 -6.21 -6.95
CA THR A 96 10.32 -5.72 -8.33
C THR A 96 8.89 -5.89 -8.83
N TYR A 97 8.44 -4.96 -9.67
CA TYR A 97 7.17 -5.07 -10.40
C TYR A 97 7.09 -6.41 -11.16
N GLY A 98 5.94 -7.09 -11.07
CA GLY A 98 5.73 -8.39 -11.71
C GLY A 98 6.35 -9.59 -10.97
N GLN A 99 7.13 -9.35 -9.91
CA GLN A 99 7.73 -10.40 -9.09
C GLN A 99 6.96 -10.57 -7.78
N THR A 100 7.04 -11.78 -7.21
CA THR A 100 6.44 -12.08 -5.91
C THR A 100 7.47 -12.67 -4.95
N LYS A 101 7.22 -12.51 -3.65
CA LYS A 101 7.98 -13.18 -2.57
C LYS A 101 7.01 -13.83 -1.58
N THR A 102 7.48 -14.83 -0.86
CA THR A 102 6.71 -15.47 0.21
C THR A 102 6.88 -14.72 1.54
N TYR A 103 5.91 -14.86 2.44
CA TYR A 103 6.03 -14.34 3.81
C TYR A 103 7.29 -14.84 4.53
N SER A 104 7.70 -16.09 4.28
CA SER A 104 8.95 -16.66 4.83
C SER A 104 10.20 -15.99 4.27
N GLU A 105 10.23 -15.66 2.98
CA GLU A 105 11.38 -14.95 2.39
C GLU A 105 11.53 -13.54 2.96
N ILE A 106 10.42 -12.82 3.16
CA ILE A 106 10.45 -11.51 3.81
C ILE A 106 10.96 -11.62 5.27
N ALA A 107 10.47 -12.61 6.02
CA ALA A 107 10.93 -12.84 7.39
C ALA A 107 12.43 -13.19 7.45
N ASN A 108 12.94 -13.96 6.48
CA ASN A 108 14.35 -14.30 6.36
C ASN A 108 15.21 -13.08 5.99
N GLN A 109 14.78 -12.26 5.05
CA GLN A 109 15.47 -11.03 4.64
C GLN A 109 15.60 -10.04 5.79
N LEU A 110 14.62 -10.00 6.68
CA LEU A 110 14.64 -9.22 7.92
C LEU A 110 15.46 -9.85 9.05
N GLN A 111 16.17 -10.97 8.78
CA GLN A 111 16.93 -11.75 9.77
C GLN A 111 16.06 -12.20 10.96
N LYS A 112 14.79 -12.48 10.71
CA LYS A 112 13.79 -12.91 11.70
C LYS A 112 13.01 -14.12 11.20
N PRO A 113 13.68 -15.26 10.91
CA PRO A 113 13.06 -16.43 10.26
C PRO A 113 11.86 -17.01 11.04
N THR A 114 11.84 -16.85 12.36
CA THR A 114 10.76 -17.35 13.23
C THR A 114 9.56 -16.38 13.33
N ALA A 115 9.69 -15.15 12.84
CA ALA A 115 8.70 -14.09 13.02
C ALA A 115 7.64 -14.02 11.89
N ILE A 116 7.39 -15.13 11.18
CA ILE A 116 6.51 -15.16 9.98
C ILE A 116 5.13 -14.57 10.26
N ARG A 117 4.49 -14.93 11.38
CA ARG A 117 3.16 -14.41 11.76
C ARG A 117 3.19 -12.89 12.01
N ALA A 118 4.23 -12.41 12.68
CA ALA A 118 4.40 -10.98 12.92
C ALA A 118 4.65 -10.24 11.61
N THR A 119 5.47 -10.79 10.71
CA THR A 119 5.71 -10.24 9.36
C THR A 119 4.41 -10.17 8.57
N ALA A 120 3.60 -11.23 8.58
CA ALA A 120 2.29 -11.23 7.91
C ALA A 120 1.34 -10.18 8.47
N ALA A 121 1.28 -10.01 9.81
CA ALA A 121 0.49 -8.98 10.45
C ALA A 121 0.98 -7.56 10.08
N ALA A 122 2.29 -7.34 10.03
CA ALA A 122 2.87 -6.07 9.61
C ALA A 122 2.54 -5.74 8.15
N ILE A 123 2.61 -6.73 7.25
CA ILE A 123 2.20 -6.59 5.84
C ILE A 123 0.71 -6.24 5.74
N GLY A 124 -0.15 -6.92 6.51
CA GLY A 124 -1.60 -6.66 6.54
C GLY A 124 -1.96 -5.26 7.07
N ALA A 125 -1.12 -4.69 7.94
CA ALA A 125 -1.29 -3.35 8.48
C ALA A 125 -0.87 -2.22 7.51
N ASN A 126 -0.45 -2.54 6.29
CA ASN A 126 0.00 -1.56 5.30
C ASN A 126 -1.08 -0.50 4.97
N PRO A 127 -0.83 0.80 5.25
CA PRO A 127 -1.75 1.88 4.90
C PRO A 127 -1.65 2.34 3.45
N LEU A 128 -0.56 2.01 2.75
CA LEU A 128 -0.23 2.50 1.41
C LEU A 128 -0.34 1.34 0.41
N LEU A 129 -1.56 0.93 0.05
CA LEU A 129 -1.74 -0.08 -1.00
C LEU A 129 -1.08 0.39 -2.30
N PHE A 130 -0.69 -0.57 -3.15
CA PHE A 130 0.06 -0.37 -4.39
C PHE A 130 1.49 0.16 -4.20
N VAL A 131 1.66 1.28 -3.48
CA VAL A 131 2.95 1.95 -3.23
C VAL A 131 3.88 1.13 -2.34
N VAL A 132 3.31 0.56 -1.28
CA VAL A 132 3.94 -0.53 -0.52
C VAL A 132 3.28 -1.81 -1.04
N PRO A 133 3.98 -2.62 -1.87
CA PRO A 133 3.33 -3.62 -2.72
C PRO A 133 3.04 -4.93 -1.96
N CYS A 134 2.20 -4.85 -0.93
CA CYS A 134 1.83 -6.02 -0.11
C CYS A 134 1.05 -7.09 -0.89
N HIS A 135 0.49 -6.76 -2.06
CA HIS A 135 -0.11 -7.74 -2.98
C HIS A 135 0.94 -8.67 -3.60
N ARG A 136 2.22 -8.25 -3.68
CA ARG A 136 3.35 -9.09 -4.16
C ARG A 136 3.84 -10.10 -3.14
N VAL A 137 3.37 -10.05 -1.88
CA VAL A 137 3.72 -11.05 -0.86
C VAL A 137 2.66 -12.15 -0.80
N ILE A 138 3.05 -13.38 -1.05
CA ILE A 138 2.13 -14.52 -1.17
C ILE A 138 2.46 -15.65 -0.18
N GLY A 139 1.53 -16.58 -0.02
CA GLY A 139 1.75 -17.81 0.75
C GLY A 139 2.77 -18.72 0.07
N LYS A 140 3.21 -19.75 0.80
CA LYS A 140 3.99 -20.84 0.18
C LYS A 140 3.16 -21.49 -0.93
N ASN A 141 3.85 -22.10 -1.90
CA ASN A 141 3.24 -22.78 -3.05
C ASN A 141 2.37 -21.87 -3.95
N GLY A 142 2.65 -20.57 -3.98
CA GLY A 142 1.95 -19.62 -4.86
C GLY A 142 0.57 -19.18 -4.36
N GLN A 143 0.15 -19.56 -3.15
CA GLN A 143 -1.21 -19.27 -2.67
C GLN A 143 -1.39 -17.78 -2.37
N LEU A 144 -2.40 -17.15 -2.98
CA LEU A 144 -2.82 -15.81 -2.58
C LEU A 144 -3.54 -15.87 -1.23
N THR A 145 -2.96 -15.19 -0.24
CA THR A 145 -3.52 -15.08 1.12
C THR A 145 -3.41 -13.64 1.57
N GLY A 146 -4.38 -13.18 2.37
CA GLY A 146 -4.36 -11.87 3.05
C GLY A 146 -4.17 -10.66 2.13
N TYR A 147 -5.20 -9.81 2.05
CA TYR A 147 -5.04 -8.48 1.46
C TYR A 147 -6.08 -7.55 2.05
N ARG A 148 -5.66 -6.36 2.51
CA ARG A 148 -6.59 -5.37 3.06
C ARG A 148 -7.65 -4.93 2.03
N GLY A 149 -7.31 -4.96 0.74
CA GLY A 149 -8.24 -4.71 -0.35
C GLY A 149 -9.07 -5.91 -0.82
N GLY A 150 -8.96 -7.07 -0.17
CA GLY A 150 -9.66 -8.30 -0.55
C GLY A 150 -8.91 -9.16 -1.59
N LEU A 151 -9.07 -10.49 -1.49
CA LEU A 151 -8.29 -11.43 -2.31
C LEU A 151 -8.50 -11.27 -3.82
N GLU A 152 -9.69 -10.86 -4.25
CA GLU A 152 -9.97 -10.64 -5.68
C GLU A 152 -9.07 -9.56 -6.27
N ARG A 153 -8.99 -8.40 -5.61
CA ARG A 153 -8.13 -7.30 -6.07
C ARG A 153 -6.66 -7.66 -6.03
N LYS A 154 -6.22 -8.45 -5.04
CA LYS A 154 -4.85 -8.96 -4.99
C LYS A 154 -4.54 -9.83 -6.20
N ARG A 155 -5.47 -10.71 -6.60
CA ARG A 155 -5.31 -11.54 -7.80
C ARG A 155 -5.25 -10.69 -9.07
N GLN A 156 -6.17 -9.73 -9.21
CA GLN A 156 -6.21 -8.81 -10.34
C GLN A 156 -4.88 -8.04 -10.48
N LEU A 157 -4.34 -7.54 -9.37
CA LEU A 157 -3.04 -6.84 -9.36
C LEU A 157 -1.88 -7.74 -9.75
N VAL A 158 -1.76 -8.93 -9.15
CA VAL A 158 -0.68 -9.86 -9.50
C VAL A 158 -0.76 -10.24 -10.98
N LEU A 159 -1.96 -10.54 -11.50
CA LEU A 159 -2.15 -10.86 -12.92
C LEU A 159 -1.81 -9.68 -13.83
N MET A 160 -2.23 -8.46 -13.47
CA MET A 160 -1.91 -7.25 -14.23
C MET A 160 -0.40 -7.04 -14.34
N GLU A 161 0.32 -7.17 -13.23
CA GLU A 161 1.77 -6.98 -13.21
C GLU A 161 2.54 -8.11 -13.94
N SER A 162 1.99 -9.32 -13.99
CA SER A 162 2.62 -10.47 -14.67
C SER A 162 2.38 -10.53 -16.18
N ARG A 163 1.54 -9.67 -16.76
CA ARG A 163 1.14 -9.70 -18.19
C ARG A 163 2.03 -8.89 -19.13
N GLN A 164 3.23 -8.49 -18.69
CA GLN A 164 4.16 -7.74 -19.54
C GLN A 164 5.23 -8.70 -20.10
N ASP A 165 5.00 -9.16 -21.33
CA ASP A 165 6.02 -9.67 -22.27
C ASP A 165 6.31 -8.59 -23.33
#